data_AF-A0A8K0GEC6-F1
#
_entry.id   AF-A0A8K0GEC6-F1
#
_cell.length_a   1.000
_cell.length_b   1.000
_cell.length_c   1.000
_cell.angle_alpha   90.00
_cell.angle_beta   90.00
_cell.angle_gamma   90.00
#
_symmetry.space_group_name_H-M   'P 1'
#
loop_
_entity.id
_entity.type
_entity.pdbx_description
1 polymer ?
#
loop_
_entity_poly.entity_id
_entity_poly.type
_entity_poly.pdbx_seq_one_letter_code
_entity_poly.pdbx_strand_id
1 'polypeptide(L)'
;MKYLRKVASKTRRDRVRNTTIRMRLGVRPLEEMIKDNQLRWYGHLNRMDESRYPKRVFEARLVGTQPRGRRRTTWKDNLQSNCILGEIVIKFIRISRRRLTAIETIELLEATDDDESEDNNLDFSLSESECIPSDDQAGNGSSA
;
A
#
# COMPACT_ATOMS: atom_id res chain seq x y z
N MET A 1 2.17 19.57 -33.97
CA MET A 1 2.43 19.01 -35.32
C MET A 1 2.91 20.00 -36.37
N LYS A 2 2.72 21.32 -36.22
CA LYS A 2 3.18 22.33 -37.19
C LYS A 2 4.70 22.31 -37.40
N TYR A 3 5.47 22.27 -36.31
CA TYR A 3 6.94 22.17 -36.34
C TYR A 3 7.43 20.91 -37.09
N LEU A 4 7.01 19.71 -36.65
CA LEU A 4 7.41 18.45 -37.29
C LEU A 4 7.02 18.38 -38.78
N ARG A 5 5.87 18.95 -39.15
CA ARG A 5 5.47 19.07 -40.55
C ARG A 5 6.38 20.00 -41.34
N LYS A 6 6.79 21.13 -40.76
CA LYS A 6 7.72 22.08 -41.39
C LYS A 6 9.11 21.44 -41.59
N VAL A 7 9.62 20.72 -40.59
CA VAL A 7 10.90 19.97 -40.69
C VAL A 7 10.83 18.90 -41.78
N ALA A 8 9.70 18.19 -41.90
CA ALA A 8 9.48 17.21 -42.96
C ALA A 8 9.09 17.82 -44.32
N SER A 9 9.08 19.16 -44.45
CA SER A 9 8.62 19.90 -45.62
C SER A 9 7.24 19.47 -46.13
N LYS A 10 6.32 19.16 -45.19
CA LYS A 10 4.95 18.76 -45.49
C LYS A 10 3.93 19.81 -45.11
N THR A 11 2.95 20.01 -45.98
CA THR A 11 1.81 20.91 -45.76
C THR A 11 0.55 20.11 -45.44
N ARG A 12 -0.57 20.80 -45.16
CA ARG A 12 -1.88 20.14 -45.02
C ARG A 12 -2.42 19.62 -46.36
N ARG A 13 -1.99 20.18 -47.50
CA ARG A 13 -2.44 19.77 -48.85
C ARG A 13 -1.94 18.38 -49.22
N ASP A 14 -0.80 17.98 -48.68
CA ASP A 14 -0.19 16.67 -48.94
C ASP A 14 -0.96 15.50 -48.32
N ARG A 15 -1.94 15.78 -47.44
CA ARG A 15 -2.81 14.78 -46.76
C ARG A 15 -2.07 13.62 -46.07
N VAL A 16 -0.77 13.77 -45.79
CA VAL A 16 0.04 12.78 -45.09
C VAL A 16 -0.39 12.69 -43.62
N ARG A 17 -0.55 11.48 -43.10
CA ARG A 17 -0.90 11.23 -41.68
C ARG A 17 0.21 11.68 -40.74
N ASN A 18 -0.16 12.16 -39.55
CA ASN A 18 0.80 12.59 -38.53
C ASN A 18 1.68 11.43 -38.03
N THR A 19 1.14 10.21 -37.99
CA THR A 19 1.86 8.99 -37.60
C THR A 19 3.03 8.72 -38.55
N THR A 20 2.80 8.81 -39.86
CA THR A 20 3.84 8.66 -40.89
C THR A 20 4.95 9.70 -40.77
N ILE A 21 4.60 10.96 -40.48
CA ILE A 21 5.60 12.03 -40.29
C ILE A 21 6.46 11.75 -39.05
N ARG A 22 5.84 11.33 -37.94
CA ARG A 22 6.57 10.97 -36.71
C ARG A 22 7.50 9.78 -36.93
N MET A 23 7.01 8.73 -37.60
CA MET A 23 7.79 7.55 -37.95
C MET A 23 9.02 7.92 -38.80
N ARG A 24 8.83 8.74 -39.84
CA ARG A 24 9.93 9.19 -40.71
C ARG A 24 10.97 10.03 -39.96
N LEU A 25 10.55 10.80 -38.96
CA LEU A 25 11.44 11.63 -38.14
C LEU A 25 11.98 10.89 -36.90
N GLY A 26 11.60 9.62 -36.66
CA GLY A 26 11.98 8.89 -35.45
C GLY A 26 11.44 9.49 -34.15
N VAL A 27 10.41 10.33 -34.22
CA VAL A 27 9.87 11.04 -33.05
C VAL A 27 8.76 10.22 -32.41
N ARG A 28 8.97 9.81 -31.15
CA ARG A 28 7.94 9.15 -30.36
C ARG A 28 6.73 10.06 -30.13
N PRO A 29 5.49 9.53 -30.14
CA PRO A 29 4.33 10.33 -29.83
C PRO A 29 4.33 10.72 -28.33
N LEU A 30 3.84 11.93 -28.07
CA LEU A 30 3.80 12.50 -26.72
C LEU A 30 2.99 11.64 -25.73
N GLU A 31 1.92 11.01 -26.21
CA GLU A 31 1.06 10.14 -25.41
C GLU A 31 1.84 8.97 -24.81
N GLU A 32 2.77 8.37 -25.56
CA GLU A 32 3.63 7.30 -25.03
C GLU A 32 4.63 7.83 -24.01
N MET A 33 5.21 9.01 -24.24
CA MET A 33 6.14 9.63 -23.27
C MET A 33 5.43 9.95 -21.95
N ILE A 34 4.18 10.42 -22.02
CA ILE A 34 3.36 10.66 -20.82
C ILE A 34 3.13 9.34 -20.08
N LYS A 35 2.72 8.28 -20.79
CA LYS A 35 2.52 6.95 -20.19
C LYS A 35 3.80 6.43 -19.51
N ASP A 36 4.94 6.53 -20.16
CA ASP A 36 6.23 6.12 -19.60
C ASP A 36 6.56 6.90 -18.32
N ASN A 37 6.37 8.21 -18.32
CA ASN A 37 6.64 9.05 -17.16
C ASN A 37 5.69 8.75 -16.00
N GLN A 38 4.41 8.50 -16.29
CA GLN A 38 3.44 8.08 -15.29
C GLN A 38 3.83 6.74 -14.64
N LEU A 39 4.28 5.77 -15.45
CA LEU A 39 4.76 4.48 -14.97
C LEU A 39 6.04 4.60 -14.15
N ARG A 40 7.00 5.44 -14.58
CA ARG A 40 8.23 5.72 -13.82
C ARG A 40 7.90 6.31 -12.45
N TRP A 41 6.99 7.28 -12.40
CA TRP A 41 6.54 7.89 -11.15
C TRP A 41 5.80 6.89 -10.26
N TYR A 42 4.94 6.04 -10.84
CA TYR A 42 4.28 4.97 -10.08
C TYR A 42 5.27 3.95 -9.52
N GLY A 43 6.27 3.54 -10.30
CA GLY A 43 7.34 2.67 -9.83
C GLY A 43 8.15 3.32 -8.70
N HIS A 44 8.36 4.63 -8.76
CA HIS A 44 8.98 5.39 -7.68
C HIS A 44 8.11 5.41 -6.41
N LEU A 45 6.82 5.70 -6.52
CA LEU A 45 5.88 5.58 -5.41
C LEU A 45 5.87 4.17 -4.81
N ASN A 46 6.01 3.14 -5.64
CA ASN A 46 5.98 1.76 -5.18
C ASN A 46 7.22 1.39 -4.35
N ARG A 47 8.37 2.01 -4.64
CA ARG A 47 9.62 1.86 -3.87
C ARG A 47 9.73 2.82 -2.68
N MET A 48 8.91 3.86 -2.63
CA MET A 48 8.85 4.75 -1.46
C MET A 48 8.33 4.01 -0.23
N ASP A 49 8.84 4.43 0.92
CA ASP A 49 8.37 3.99 2.22
C ASP A 49 6.91 4.42 2.49
N GLU A 50 6.18 3.61 3.25
CA GLU A 50 4.74 3.78 3.55
C GLU A 50 4.45 4.98 4.45
N SER A 51 5.41 5.41 5.27
CA SER A 51 5.25 6.61 6.09
C SER A 51 5.15 7.89 5.25
N ARG A 52 5.70 7.88 4.03
CA ARG A 52 5.81 9.09 3.20
C ARG A 52 4.47 9.54 2.64
N TYR A 53 4.22 10.83 2.78
CA TYR A 53 2.96 11.47 2.38
C TYR A 53 2.51 11.16 0.93
N PRO A 54 3.38 11.18 -0.11
CA PRO A 54 2.96 10.89 -1.47
C PRO A 54 2.37 9.49 -1.65
N LYS A 55 2.94 8.48 -0.96
CA LYS A 55 2.45 7.10 -0.98
C LYS A 55 1.14 6.97 -0.21
N ARG A 56 1.05 7.58 0.98
CA ARG A 56 -0.17 7.62 1.79
C ARG A 56 -1.34 8.26 1.06
N VAL A 57 -1.14 9.43 0.44
CA VAL A 57 -2.20 10.10 -0.34
C VAL A 57 -2.57 9.31 -1.58
N PHE A 58 -1.58 8.71 -2.25
CA PHE A 58 -1.88 7.86 -3.39
C PHE A 58 -2.71 6.65 -2.97
N GLU A 59 -2.42 5.99 -1.85
CA GLU A 59 -3.15 4.80 -1.39
C GLU A 59 -4.49 5.12 -0.72
N ALA A 60 -4.63 6.33 -0.13
CA ALA A 60 -5.84 6.79 0.51
C ALA A 60 -7.09 6.60 -0.36
N ARG A 61 -8.17 6.13 0.28
CA ARG A 61 -9.52 6.14 -0.28
C ARG A 61 -10.31 7.21 0.45
N LEU A 62 -10.70 8.25 -0.29
CA LEU A 62 -11.62 9.25 0.24
C LEU A 62 -13.00 8.60 0.35
N VAL A 63 -13.45 8.38 1.57
CA VAL A 63 -14.81 7.93 1.87
C VAL A 63 -15.68 9.17 1.98
N GLY A 64 -16.66 9.31 1.09
CA GLY A 64 -17.53 10.48 1.05
C GLY A 64 -18.56 10.41 -0.07
N THR A 65 -19.56 11.31 -0.01
CA THR A 65 -20.65 11.33 -0.97
C THR A 65 -20.19 11.80 -2.35
N GLN A 66 -20.48 10.95 -3.32
CA GLN A 66 -20.51 11.20 -4.77
C GLN A 66 -21.13 12.53 -5.23
N PRO A 67 -20.47 13.53 -5.85
CA PRO A 67 -21.24 14.49 -6.66
C PRO A 67 -22.03 13.72 -7.75
N ARG A 68 -23.27 14.14 -8.01
CA ARG A 68 -24.10 13.57 -9.09
C ARG A 68 -23.47 13.97 -10.44
N GLY A 69 -23.28 13.00 -11.34
CA GLY A 69 -22.70 13.20 -12.68
C GLY A 69 -21.45 12.35 -12.96
N ARG A 70 -20.73 12.65 -14.05
CA ARG A 70 -19.50 11.93 -14.43
C ARG A 70 -18.37 12.28 -13.47
N ARG A 71 -17.85 11.26 -12.79
CA ARG A 71 -16.67 11.38 -11.94
C ARG A 71 -15.47 11.85 -12.77
N ARG A 72 -14.65 12.74 -12.20
CA ARG A 72 -13.34 13.06 -12.78
C ARG A 72 -12.49 11.80 -12.78
N THR A 73 -11.74 11.59 -13.87
CA THR A 73 -10.80 10.47 -13.96
C THR A 73 -9.69 10.71 -12.95
N THR A 74 -9.57 9.80 -12.00
CA THR A 74 -8.49 9.83 -11.02
C THR A 74 -7.19 9.41 -11.67
N TRP A 75 -6.06 9.77 -11.06
CA TRP A 75 -4.75 9.26 -11.45
C TRP A 75 -4.69 7.72 -11.44
N LYS A 76 -5.33 7.06 -10.46
CA LYS A 76 -5.47 5.60 -10.42
C LYS A 76 -6.23 5.08 -11.65
N ASP A 77 -7.33 5.71 -12.02
CA ASP A 77 -8.15 5.31 -13.17
C ASP A 77 -7.37 5.52 -14.50
N ASN A 78 -6.57 6.58 -14.57
CA ASN A 78 -5.72 6.86 -15.72
C ASN A 78 -4.58 5.83 -15.85
N LEU A 79 -3.93 5.47 -14.74
CA LEU A 79 -2.95 4.39 -14.70
C LEU A 79 -3.59 3.06 -15.11
N GLN A 80 -4.75 2.70 -14.54
CA GLN A 80 -5.46 1.47 -14.92
C GLN A 80 -5.81 1.43 -16.41
N SER A 81 -6.30 2.54 -16.96
CA SER A 81 -6.62 2.66 -18.40
C SER A 81 -5.38 2.57 -19.29
N ASN A 82 -4.24 3.12 -18.84
CA ASN A 82 -2.97 3.05 -19.56
C ASN A 82 -2.30 1.67 -19.43
N CYS A 83 -2.62 0.92 -18.38
CA CYS A 83 -1.98 -0.32 -17.97
C CYS A 83 -2.76 -1.59 -18.33
N ILE A 84 -3.57 -1.61 -19.39
CA ILE A 84 -4.21 -2.89 -19.83
C ILE A 84 -3.14 -3.96 -20.20
N LEU A 85 -1.91 -3.55 -20.55
CA LEU A 85 -0.73 -4.44 -20.67
C LEU A 85 0.09 -4.58 -19.37
N GLY A 86 -0.18 -3.75 -18.37
CA GLY A 86 0.46 -3.71 -17.05
C GLY A 86 -0.31 -4.42 -15.95
N GLU A 87 -1.45 -5.06 -16.23
CA GLU A 87 -2.16 -5.91 -15.26
C GLU A 87 -1.23 -6.96 -14.65
N ILE A 88 -0.37 -7.56 -15.48
CA ILE A 88 0.62 -8.54 -15.04
C ILE A 88 1.61 -7.86 -14.08
N VAL A 89 2.16 -6.71 -14.46
CA VAL A 89 3.16 -6.00 -13.65
C VAL A 89 2.58 -5.52 -12.32
N ILE A 90 1.37 -4.95 -12.32
CA ILE A 90 0.70 -4.47 -11.11
C ILE A 90 0.23 -5.64 -10.23
N LYS A 91 -0.31 -6.73 -10.82
CA LYS A 91 -0.62 -7.96 -10.08
C LYS A 91 0.65 -8.54 -9.46
N PHE A 92 1.75 -8.62 -10.20
CA PHE A 92 3.02 -9.15 -9.71
C PHE A 92 3.53 -8.32 -8.53
N ILE A 93 3.57 -6.99 -8.66
CA ILE A 93 3.97 -6.09 -7.57
C ILE A 93 3.04 -6.23 -6.34
N ARG A 94 1.73 -6.33 -6.55
CA ARG A 94 0.73 -6.49 -5.47
C ARG A 94 0.82 -7.86 -4.79
N ILE A 95 1.13 -8.92 -5.54
CA ILE A 95 1.39 -10.27 -5.01
C ILE A 95 2.69 -10.28 -4.21
N SER A 96 3.76 -9.65 -4.72
CA SER A 96 5.04 -9.57 -4.02
C SER A 96 4.95 -8.81 -2.70
N ARG A 97 4.18 -7.70 -2.63
CA ARG A 97 3.95 -6.98 -1.37
C ARG A 97 3.21 -7.82 -0.33
N ARG A 98 2.17 -8.56 -0.73
CA ARG A 98 1.44 -9.46 0.18
C ARG A 98 2.32 -10.60 0.71
N ARG A 99 3.27 -11.07 -0.09
CA ARG A 99 4.24 -12.08 0.34
C ARG A 99 5.20 -11.54 1.39
N LEU A 100 5.71 -10.32 1.21
CA LEU A 100 6.64 -9.70 2.17
C LEU A 100 5.96 -9.43 3.51
N THR A 101 4.73 -8.88 3.53
CA THR A 101 3.99 -8.69 4.78
C THR A 101 3.61 -10.00 5.45
N ALA A 102 3.31 -11.04 4.68
CA ALA A 102 3.00 -12.37 5.23
C ALA A 102 4.24 -13.01 5.87
N ILE A 103 5.42 -12.84 5.27
CA ILE A 103 6.70 -13.30 5.83
C ILE A 103 7.02 -12.52 7.11
N GLU A 104 6.89 -11.19 7.09
CA GLU A 104 7.13 -10.33 8.26
C GLU A 104 6.19 -10.69 9.44
N THR A 105 4.93 -11.03 9.18
CA THR A 105 4.01 -11.50 10.23
C THR A 105 4.31 -12.90 10.74
N ILE A 106 4.89 -13.78 9.92
CA ILE A 106 5.31 -15.13 10.34
C ILE A 106 6.55 -15.02 11.22
N GLU A 107 7.52 -14.19 10.84
CA GLU A 107 8.73 -13.91 11.63
C GLU A 107 8.40 -13.31 13.00
N LEU A 108 7.34 -12.49 13.09
CA LEU A 108 6.83 -11.97 14.36
C LEU A 108 6.04 -12.98 15.21
N LEU A 109 5.50 -14.05 14.61
CA LEU A 109 4.78 -15.12 15.32
C LEU A 109 5.74 -16.21 15.81
N GLU A 110 6.79 -16.51 15.03
CA GLU A 110 7.85 -17.44 15.44
C GLU A 110 8.70 -16.85 16.59
N ALA A 111 8.81 -15.53 16.71
CA ALA A 111 9.49 -14.85 17.82
C ALA A 111 8.73 -14.90 19.17
N THR A 112 7.50 -15.43 19.21
CA THR A 112 6.72 -15.58 20.46
C THR A 112 6.68 -17.01 21.01
N ASP A 113 7.33 -17.98 20.34
CA ASP A 113 7.30 -19.40 20.71
C ASP A 113 8.58 -19.91 21.41
N ASP A 114 9.53 -19.03 21.75
CA ASP A 114 10.83 -19.40 22.37
C ASP A 114 10.90 -19.28 23.91
N ASP A 115 9.81 -18.89 24.60
CA ASP A 115 9.76 -18.85 26.08
C ASP A 115 8.96 -20.02 26.68
N GLU A 116 9.26 -21.25 26.28
CA GLU A 116 8.89 -22.46 27.04
C GLU A 116 10.12 -23.36 27.23
N SER A 117 10.88 -23.13 28.31
CA SER A 117 11.68 -24.19 28.94
C SER A 117 11.76 -24.00 30.45
N GLU A 118 10.90 -24.80 31.10
CA GLU A 118 10.97 -25.46 32.41
C GLU A 118 12.00 -25.01 33.45
N ASP A 119 11.52 -24.78 34.68
CA ASP A 119 12.11 -25.41 35.87
C ASP A 119 11.08 -25.57 37.03
N ASN A 120 10.48 -26.76 37.04
CA ASN A 120 10.26 -27.67 38.17
C ASN A 120 10.12 -27.15 39.62
N ASN A 121 8.96 -27.51 40.20
CA ASN A 121 8.78 -28.08 41.54
C ASN A 121 8.69 -27.14 42.76
N LEU A 122 7.46 -26.82 43.18
CA LEU A 122 7.12 -26.74 44.61
C LEU A 122 5.63 -27.03 44.87
N ASP A 123 5.38 -28.28 45.28
CA ASP A 123 4.42 -28.75 46.27
C ASP A 123 2.94 -28.35 46.16
N PHE A 124 2.17 -29.27 45.57
CA PHE A 124 0.72 -29.37 45.71
C PHE A 124 0.41 -30.21 46.96
N SER A 125 -0.02 -29.55 48.03
CA SER A 125 -0.71 -30.19 49.15
C SER A 125 -2.04 -29.48 49.38
N LEU A 126 -3.07 -29.96 48.69
CA LEU A 126 -4.46 -29.69 49.03
C LEU A 126 -4.81 -30.51 50.29
N SER A 127 -5.10 -29.85 51.39
CA SER A 127 -5.88 -30.46 52.48
C SER A 127 -7.08 -29.58 52.77
N GLU A 128 -8.24 -30.02 52.31
CA GLU A 128 -9.53 -29.62 52.88
C GLU A 128 -9.54 -29.96 54.38
N SER A 129 -9.87 -28.98 55.21
CA SER A 129 -10.62 -29.24 56.44
C SER A 129 -11.29 -27.96 56.91
N GLU A 130 -12.59 -28.10 57.12
CA GLU A 130 -13.58 -27.12 57.55
C GLU A 130 -13.25 -26.41 58.88
N CYS A 131 -13.93 -25.27 59.07
CA CYS A 131 -14.68 -24.84 60.27
C CYS A 131 -14.39 -23.39 60.70
N ILE A 132 -15.42 -22.56 60.54
CA ILE A 132 -15.68 -21.31 61.31
C ILE A 132 -16.09 -21.74 62.73
N PRO A 133 -15.63 -21.08 63.82
CA PRO A 133 -16.44 -20.06 64.48
C PRO A 133 -15.71 -18.83 65.03
N SER A 134 -16.56 -17.83 65.28
CA SER A 134 -16.43 -16.43 65.67
C SER A 134 -15.69 -16.08 66.98
N ASP A 135 -15.50 -14.76 67.12
CA ASP A 135 -15.39 -13.92 68.34
C ASP A 135 -14.01 -13.82 69.03
N ASP A 136 -13.41 -12.63 69.07
CA ASP A 136 -13.63 -11.65 70.16
C ASP A 136 -12.79 -10.36 70.02
N GLN A 137 -13.29 -9.31 70.69
CA GLN A 137 -12.87 -7.91 70.65
C GLN A 137 -11.52 -7.57 71.33
N ALA A 138 -10.90 -6.47 70.88
CA ALA A 138 -10.25 -5.37 71.65
C ALA A 138 -9.20 -4.72 70.73
N GLY A 139 -9.06 -3.42 70.51
CA GLY A 139 -9.31 -2.26 71.37
C GLY A 139 -8.06 -1.37 71.32
N ASN A 140 -8.26 -0.06 71.15
CA ASN A 140 -7.29 1.06 71.23
C ASN A 140 -6.44 1.29 69.97
N GLY A 141 -6.24 2.52 69.46
CA GLY A 141 -6.66 3.82 69.93
C GLY A 141 -5.76 4.91 69.34
N SER A 142 -6.33 6.10 69.20
CA SER A 142 -5.69 7.41 69.09
C SER A 142 -5.23 7.92 67.71
N SER A 143 -6.10 8.78 67.16
CA SER A 143 -5.74 9.96 66.38
C SER A 143 -4.95 10.97 67.23
N ALA A 144 -4.06 11.70 66.55
CA ALA A 144 -3.88 13.15 66.66
C ALA A 144 -3.43 13.67 65.29
#